data_AF-A0A1Y2HM21-F1
#
_entry.id   AF-A0A1Y2HM21-F1
#
_cell.length_a   1.000
_cell.length_b   1.000
_cell.length_c   1.000
_cell.angle_alpha   90.00
_cell.angle_beta   90.00
_cell.angle_gamma   90.00
#
_symmetry.space_group_name_H-M   'P 1'
#
loop_
_entity.id
_entity.type
_entity.pdbx_description
1 polymer ?
#
loop_
_entity_poly.entity_id
_entity_poly.type
_entity_poly.pdbx_seq_one_letter_code
_entity_poly.pdbx_strand_id
1 'polypeptide(L)'
;MVKKKADTLDKSNSGARVAVEWFYGCVSRKWQRITCKDKMQIMQCPVGKIYRVAVFLTNVHTCMSGGNIISESFRCAPPCVEEYIASFAEIPVGDIFSVHE
;
A
#
# COMPACT_ATOMS: atom_id res chain seq x y z
N MET A 1 -20.97 23.91 27.79
CA MET A 1 -19.88 23.01 28.21
C MET A 1 -20.04 21.67 27.50
N VAL A 2 -19.77 21.60 26.18
CA VAL A 2 -19.92 20.36 25.38
C VAL A 2 -18.84 20.32 24.31
N LYS A 3 -17.61 19.93 24.70
CA LYS A 3 -16.54 19.48 23.79
C LYS A 3 -15.58 18.59 24.56
N LYS A 4 -15.98 17.34 24.83
CA LYS A 4 -15.07 16.25 25.25
C LYS A 4 -15.66 14.93 24.75
N LYS A 5 -15.62 14.71 23.45
CA LYS A 5 -15.91 13.40 22.85
C LYS A 5 -15.19 13.16 21.51
N ALA A 6 -14.04 13.80 21.31
CA ALA A 6 -13.19 13.62 20.12
C ALA A 6 -11.74 13.19 20.45
N ASP A 7 -11.35 13.12 21.73
CA ASP A 7 -9.93 12.98 22.10
C ASP A 7 -9.53 11.54 22.45
N THR A 8 -10.44 10.58 22.30
CA THR A 8 -10.23 9.17 22.68
C THR A 8 -10.03 8.23 21.48
N LEU A 9 -9.93 8.75 20.25
CA LEU A 9 -9.81 7.94 19.04
C LEU A 9 -8.34 7.69 18.58
N ASP A 10 -7.34 8.36 19.18
CA ASP A 10 -6.11 8.67 18.41
C ASP A 10 -4.77 8.28 19.07
N LYS A 11 -4.74 7.24 19.91
CA LYS A 11 -3.45 6.71 20.44
C LYS A 11 -3.12 5.30 19.98
N SER A 12 -4.13 4.44 19.76
CA SER A 12 -3.90 3.07 19.27
C SER A 12 -3.89 2.97 17.75
N ASN A 13 -4.55 3.88 17.03
CA ASN A 13 -4.68 3.84 15.56
C ASN A 13 -3.68 4.76 14.82
N SER A 14 -2.84 5.51 15.54
CA SER A 14 -1.88 6.43 14.94
C SER A 14 -0.77 5.70 14.18
N GLY A 15 -0.26 4.58 14.73
CA GLY A 15 0.83 3.81 14.10
C GLY A 15 0.46 3.21 12.74
N ALA A 16 -0.73 2.62 12.62
CA ALA A 16 -1.21 2.03 11.37
C ALA A 16 -1.44 3.09 10.28
N ARG A 17 -1.99 4.25 10.64
CA ARG A 17 -2.18 5.37 9.71
C ARG A 17 -0.85 5.93 9.22
N VAL A 18 0.12 6.12 10.12
CA VAL A 18 1.46 6.59 9.76
C VAL A 18 2.14 5.60 8.80
N ALA A 19 2.05 4.29 9.07
CA ALA A 19 2.60 3.27 8.16
C ALA A 19 1.98 3.35 6.75
N VAL A 20 0.66 3.48 6.67
CA VAL A 20 -0.07 3.58 5.40
C VAL A 20 0.30 4.86 4.65
N GLU A 21 0.37 6.00 5.32
CA GLU A 21 0.74 7.28 4.69
C GLU A 21 2.18 7.26 4.16
N TRP A 22 3.11 6.71 4.94
CA TRP A 22 4.51 6.55 4.52
C TRP A 22 4.61 5.62 3.32
N PHE A 23 3.89 4.49 3.36
CA PHE A 23 3.86 3.53 2.27
C PHE A 23 3.24 4.15 1.00
N TYR A 24 2.13 4.87 1.13
CA TYR A 24 1.53 5.61 0.02
C TYR A 24 2.53 6.60 -0.59
N GLY A 25 3.34 7.28 0.23
CA GLY A 25 4.44 8.12 -0.22
C GLY A 25 5.49 7.36 -1.04
N CYS A 26 5.88 6.16 -0.62
CA CYS A 26 6.80 5.31 -1.39
C CYS A 26 6.22 4.90 -2.74
N VAL A 27 4.97 4.44 -2.79
CA VAL A 27 4.30 4.03 -4.04
C VAL A 27 4.16 5.24 -4.96
N SER A 28 3.72 6.38 -4.44
CA SER A 28 3.53 7.64 -5.19
C SER A 28 4.82 8.17 -5.80
N ARG A 29 5.95 8.03 -5.10
CA ARG A 29 7.27 8.46 -5.60
C ARG A 29 7.78 7.56 -6.73
N LYS A 30 7.47 6.26 -6.72
CA LYS A 30 7.88 5.31 -7.76
C LYS A 30 6.98 5.37 -9.00
N TRP A 31 5.68 5.61 -8.82
CA TRP A 31 4.69 5.45 -9.88
C TRP A 31 3.89 6.73 -10.12
N GLN A 32 4.43 7.67 -10.91
CA GLN A 32 3.77 8.96 -11.21
C GLN A 32 2.34 8.83 -11.77
N ARG A 33 2.03 7.71 -12.44
CA ARG A 33 0.67 7.48 -12.96
C ARG A 33 -0.39 7.45 -11.87
N ILE A 34 -0.08 6.96 -10.66
CA ILE A 34 -1.08 6.83 -9.59
C ILE A 34 -1.42 8.18 -8.95
N THR A 35 -0.54 9.18 -9.06
CA THR A 35 -0.73 10.51 -8.46
C THR A 35 -1.33 11.51 -9.46
N CYS A 36 -1.38 11.15 -10.74
CA CYS A 36 -1.94 12.00 -11.79
C CYS A 36 -3.47 11.92 -11.77
N LYS A 37 -4.12 12.95 -11.21
CA LYS A 37 -5.58 13.03 -11.07
C LYS A 37 -6.31 12.87 -12.41
N ASP A 38 -5.77 13.43 -13.48
CA ASP A 38 -6.37 13.37 -14.82
C ASP A 38 -6.30 11.98 -15.43
N LYS A 39 -5.39 11.12 -14.95
CA LYS A 39 -5.19 9.75 -15.46
C LYS A 39 -5.75 8.68 -14.54
N MET A 40 -6.15 9.05 -13.32
CA MET A 40 -6.70 8.16 -12.29
C MET A 40 -8.13 8.56 -11.94
N GLN A 41 -9.01 8.54 -12.96
CA GLN A 41 -10.42 8.85 -12.82
C GLN A 41 -11.25 7.57 -12.73
N ILE A 42 -12.14 7.52 -11.73
CA ILE A 42 -13.14 6.46 -11.57
C ILE A 42 -14.00 6.44 -12.83
N MET A 43 -14.40 5.24 -13.30
CA MET A 43 -15.10 5.00 -14.57
C MET A 43 -14.29 5.18 -15.86
N GLN A 44 -13.10 5.78 -15.81
CA GLN A 44 -12.23 5.92 -17.00
C GLN A 44 -11.04 4.97 -16.98
N CYS A 45 -10.64 4.52 -15.79
CA CYS A 45 -9.60 3.53 -15.63
C CYS A 45 -9.87 2.67 -14.39
N PRO A 46 -9.34 1.45 -14.34
CA PRO A 46 -9.45 0.59 -13.18
C PRO A 46 -8.46 1.04 -12.09
N VAL A 47 -8.76 2.18 -11.45
CA VAL A 47 -7.95 2.84 -10.41
C VAL A 47 -7.45 1.83 -9.37
N GLY A 48 -8.35 1.00 -8.85
CA GLY A 48 -8.02 -0.02 -7.85
C GLY A 48 -7.02 -1.07 -8.36
N LYS A 49 -7.19 -1.56 -9.59
CA LYS A 49 -6.26 -2.55 -10.18
C LYS A 49 -4.88 -1.93 -10.42
N ILE A 50 -4.83 -0.72 -10.96
CA ILE A 50 -3.59 0.01 -11.21
C ILE A 50 -2.83 0.24 -9.90
N TYR A 51 -3.53 0.68 -8.85
CA TYR A 51 -2.92 0.90 -7.54
C TYR A 51 -2.42 -0.41 -6.91
N ARG A 52 -3.19 -1.50 -6.98
CA ARG A 52 -2.75 -2.83 -6.50
C ARG A 52 -1.48 -3.31 -7.19
N VAL A 53 -1.39 -3.17 -8.51
CA VAL A 53 -0.17 -3.52 -9.27
C VAL A 53 1.02 -2.65 -8.81
N ALA A 54 0.82 -1.34 -8.64
CA ALA A 54 1.87 -0.44 -8.17
C ALA A 54 2.36 -0.82 -6.75
N VAL A 55 1.45 -1.19 -5.85
CA VAL A 55 1.75 -1.68 -4.50
C VAL A 55 2.55 -2.99 -4.57
N PHE A 56 2.09 -3.96 -5.35
CA PHE A 56 2.77 -5.25 -5.54
C PHE A 56 4.21 -5.05 -6.01
N LEU A 57 4.42 -4.26 -7.07
CA LEU A 57 5.76 -3.99 -7.60
C LEU A 57 6.63 -3.21 -6.61
N THR A 58 6.04 -2.33 -5.79
CA THR A 58 6.76 -1.61 -4.73
C THR A 58 7.23 -2.56 -3.62
N ASN A 59 6.42 -3.55 -3.26
CA ASN A 59 6.79 -4.57 -2.28
C ASN A 59 7.86 -5.51 -2.82
N VAL A 60 7.74 -5.97 -4.08
CA VAL A 60 8.78 -6.75 -4.76
C VAL A 60 10.11 -6.00 -4.75
N HIS A 61 10.11 -4.71 -5.13
CA HIS A 61 11.31 -3.88 -5.07
C HIS A 61 11.86 -3.77 -3.64
N THR A 62 10.99 -3.62 -2.64
CA THR A 62 11.41 -3.54 -1.23
C THR A 62 12.08 -4.84 -0.78
N CYS A 63 11.52 -6.00 -1.14
CA CYS A 63 12.11 -7.31 -0.86
C CYS A 63 13.49 -7.46 -1.51
N MET A 64 13.61 -7.12 -2.81
CA MET A 64 14.89 -7.17 -3.54
C MET A 64 15.95 -6.20 -2.98
N SER A 65 15.53 -5.08 -2.39
CA SER A 65 16.44 -4.10 -1.78
C SER A 65 16.83 -4.46 -0.35
N GLY A 66 16.26 -5.54 0.22
CA GLY A 66 16.45 -5.93 1.62
C GLY A 66 15.74 -4.99 2.63
N GLY A 67 14.83 -4.13 2.16
CA GLY A 67 14.11 -3.17 3.00
C GLY A 67 14.02 -1.76 2.43
N ASN A 68 13.43 -0.89 3.23
CA ASN A 68 13.32 0.55 3.05
C ASN A 68 13.25 1.26 4.43
N ILE A 69 13.14 2.58 4.42
CA ILE A 69 13.05 3.39 5.64
C ILE A 69 11.84 3.01 6.50
N ILE A 70 10.74 2.56 5.89
CA ILE A 70 9.53 2.11 6.59
C ILE A 70 9.82 0.82 7.34
N SER A 71 10.37 -0.21 6.67
CA SER A 71 10.71 -1.47 7.34
C SER A 71 11.68 -1.26 8.50
N GLU A 72 12.62 -0.32 8.39
CA GLU A 72 13.54 0.03 9.47
C GLU A 72 12.81 0.73 10.64
N SER A 73 11.99 1.73 10.32
CA SER A 73 11.24 2.51 11.32
C SER A 73 10.24 1.66 12.10
N PHE A 74 9.61 0.68 11.44
CA PHE A 74 8.67 -0.25 12.05
C PHE A 74 9.32 -1.56 12.51
N ARG A 75 10.64 -1.71 12.36
CA ARG A 75 11.42 -2.93 12.70
C ARG A 75 10.79 -4.20 12.11
N CYS A 76 10.34 -4.10 10.87
CA CYS A 76 9.64 -5.14 10.13
C CYS A 76 10.41 -5.41 8.84
N ALA A 77 11.39 -6.31 8.90
CA ALA A 77 12.17 -6.68 7.72
C ALA A 77 11.25 -7.31 6.66
N PRO A 78 11.44 -7.00 5.37
CA PRO A 78 10.67 -7.66 4.32
C PRO A 78 11.09 -9.15 4.22
N PRO A 79 10.18 -10.03 3.77
CA PRO A 79 10.55 -11.38 3.38
C PRO A 79 11.49 -11.38 2.17
N CYS A 80 12.04 -12.53 1.80
CA CYS A 80 12.71 -12.63 0.51
C CYS A 80 11.70 -12.48 -0.64
N VAL A 81 12.19 -12.16 -1.84
CA VAL A 81 11.31 -11.88 -2.97
C VAL A 81 10.54 -13.12 -3.41
N GLU A 82 11.15 -14.30 -3.28
CA GLU A 82 10.56 -15.60 -3.59
C GLU A 82 9.38 -15.90 -2.66
N GLU A 83 9.56 -15.73 -1.34
CA GLU A 83 8.51 -15.86 -0.33
C GLU A 83 7.36 -14.89 -0.60
N TYR A 84 7.67 -13.63 -0.91
CA TYR A 84 6.64 -12.63 -1.20
C TYR A 84 5.81 -13.00 -2.43
N ILE A 85 6.47 -13.39 -3.53
CA ILE A 85 5.78 -13.77 -4.77
C ILE A 85 4.96 -15.04 -4.57
N ALA A 86 5.48 -16.04 -3.84
CA ALA A 86 4.74 -17.25 -3.51
C ALA A 86 3.46 -16.94 -2.73
N SER A 87 3.53 -16.04 -1.73
CA SER A 87 2.35 -15.63 -0.95
C SER A 87 1.27 -14.94 -1.80
N PHE A 88 1.67 -14.31 -2.91
CA PHE A 88 0.74 -13.71 -3.87
C PHE A 88 0.13 -14.76 -4.81
N ALA A 89 0.86 -15.82 -5.14
CA ALA A 89 0.42 -16.88 -6.05
C ALA A 89 -0.56 -17.88 -5.42
N GLU A 90 -0.59 -17.97 -4.09
CA GLU A 90 -1.58 -18.78 -3.35
C GLU A 90 -3.00 -18.20 -3.43
N ILE A 91 -3.13 -16.95 -3.88
CA ILE A 91 -4.42 -16.33 -4.19
C ILE A 91 -4.71 -16.62 -5.67
N PRO A 92 -5.89 -17.12 -6.04
CA PRO A 92 -6.25 -17.30 -7.45
C PRO A 92 -5.99 -15.99 -8.20
N VAL A 93 -5.15 -16.01 -9.24
CA VAL A 93 -4.73 -14.79 -9.97
C VAL A 93 -5.93 -14.01 -10.51
N GLY A 94 -7.03 -14.73 -10.79
CA GLY A 94 -8.32 -14.15 -11.13
C GLY A 94 -8.89 -13.23 -10.05
N ASP A 95 -8.68 -13.53 -8.77
CA ASP A 95 -9.25 -12.81 -7.62
C ASP A 95 -8.37 -11.65 -7.12
N ILE A 96 -7.05 -11.71 -7.36
CA ILE A 96 -6.09 -10.65 -6.97
C ILE A 96 -6.43 -9.32 -7.66
N PHE A 97 -6.80 -9.41 -8.94
CA PHE A 97 -7.11 -8.27 -9.79
C PHE A 97 -8.56 -8.26 -10.31
N SER A 98 -9.39 -9.26 -9.97
CA SER A 98 -10.84 -9.12 -10.13
C SER A 98 -11.33 -8.05 -9.17
N VAL A 99 -11.74 -6.96 -9.78
CA VAL A 99 -12.79 -6.12 -9.21
C VAL A 99 -14.04 -6.71 -9.86
N HIS A 100 -14.88 -7.39 -9.07
CA HIS A 100 -16.28 -7.50 -9.45
C HIS A 100 -16.79 -6.06 -9.43
N GLU A 101 -16.93 -5.48 -10.63
CA GLU A 101 -17.60 -4.21 -10.85
C GLU A 101 -19.11 -4.40 -10.72
#